data_AF-A0A7J6SWI9-F1
#
_entry.id   AF-A0A7J6SWI9-F1
#
_cell.length_a   1.000
_cell.length_b   1.000
_cell.length_c   1.000
_cell.angle_alpha   90.00
_cell.angle_beta   90.00
_cell.angle_gamma   90.00
#
_symmetry.space_group_name_H-M   'P 1'
#
loop_
_entity.id
_entity.type
_entity.pdbx_description
1 polymer ?
#
loop_
_entity_poly.entity_id
_entity_poly.type
_entity_poly.pdbx_seq_one_letter_code
_entity_poly.pdbx_strand_id
1 'polypeptide(L)'
;MSYRKVYKKVKSSSQTTRHLFLSPCGHTNGITDIEGLRRFLNDPYGLIDFLIENNFTFVSFETAEDSVRCRDSLPSGIRAEFVTKRGDRGSSTSSSVSTTTDELPPGLTVIPDFITEDEEKRLLVVVDEGVWDETIRRRVQHFGHAFNYASLRAEDADLQGEASMPAYTDELVRRIRANSVNEARDFEPDQLTINEYTPGDGIAFHVDTHSAFEGPIVILSIAGGIVLEFRKSEGGKEERASLPLWLPRRSLAVMGGESRFGWVHGIAGRKTDRVGPDGKLVERHRRISLTFRQMKNSPCHCEWPSLCDTQNPQSLVLPSRVGDSHSEQSG
;
A
#
# COMPACT_ATOMS: atom_id res chain seq x y z
N MET A 1 -18.07 -11.73 0.59
CA MET A 1 -18.03 -11.90 -0.88
C MET A 1 -18.14 -13.38 -1.21
N SER A 2 -18.95 -13.81 -2.18
CA SER A 2 -19.01 -15.23 -2.56
C SER A 2 -17.70 -15.67 -3.24
N TYR A 3 -16.99 -16.64 -2.67
CA TYR A 3 -15.72 -17.18 -3.19
C TYR A 3 -15.80 -17.65 -4.64
N ARG A 4 -17.00 -18.05 -5.12
CA ARG A 4 -17.27 -18.41 -6.53
C ARG A 4 -17.05 -17.24 -7.52
N LYS A 5 -17.09 -16.00 -7.02
CA LYS A 5 -16.75 -14.79 -7.79
C LYS A 5 -15.23 -14.59 -7.88
N VAL A 6 -14.44 -15.19 -6.98
CA VAL A 6 -12.99 -14.99 -6.89
C VAL A 6 -12.22 -16.16 -7.49
N TYR A 7 -12.61 -17.40 -7.18
CA TYR A 7 -11.94 -18.62 -7.64
C TYR A 7 -12.86 -19.43 -8.57
N LYS A 8 -12.27 -20.07 -9.57
CA LYS A 8 -12.95 -21.01 -10.49
C LYS A 8 -12.15 -22.30 -10.59
N LYS A 9 -12.84 -23.43 -10.85
CA LYS A 9 -12.17 -24.70 -11.12
C LYS A 9 -11.29 -24.59 -12.36
N VAL A 10 -10.17 -25.32 -12.37
CA VAL A 10 -9.35 -25.50 -13.57
C VAL A 10 -10.15 -26.15 -14.70
N LYS A 11 -9.78 -25.86 -15.95
CA LYS A 11 -10.47 -26.42 -17.13
C LYS A 11 -10.05 -27.86 -17.41
N SER A 12 -8.82 -28.22 -17.06
CA SER A 12 -8.27 -29.58 -17.18
C SER A 12 -7.87 -30.10 -15.81
N SER A 13 -8.12 -31.38 -15.53
CA SER A 13 -7.69 -32.06 -14.30
C SER A 13 -6.17 -32.18 -14.18
N SER A 14 -5.44 -32.13 -15.29
CA SER A 14 -3.97 -32.12 -15.32
C SER A 14 -3.35 -30.74 -15.12
N GLN A 15 -4.15 -29.68 -15.12
CA GLN A 15 -3.65 -28.32 -15.00
C GLN A 15 -3.24 -28.03 -13.55
N THR A 16 -1.94 -27.85 -13.34
CA THR A 16 -1.41 -27.28 -12.11
C THR A 16 -1.53 -25.76 -12.15
N THR A 17 -1.76 -25.17 -10.99
CA THR A 17 -1.90 -23.71 -10.83
C THR A 17 -1.35 -23.33 -9.48
N ARG A 18 -0.84 -22.11 -9.34
CA ARG A 18 -0.36 -21.60 -8.06
C ARG A 18 -1.44 -21.43 -6.98
N HIS A 19 -2.69 -21.83 -7.18
CA HIS A 19 -3.73 -21.77 -6.16
C HIS A 19 -4.32 -23.15 -5.86
N LEU A 20 -4.59 -23.39 -4.58
CA LEU A 20 -5.27 -24.59 -4.09
C LEU A 20 -6.55 -24.22 -3.36
N PHE A 21 -7.56 -25.07 -3.52
CA PHE A 21 -8.70 -25.21 -2.61
C PHE A 21 -8.43 -26.40 -1.69
N LEU A 22 -8.55 -26.20 -0.38
CA LEU A 22 -8.29 -27.19 0.66
C LEU A 22 -9.58 -27.46 1.45
N SER A 23 -9.95 -28.72 1.66
CA SER A 23 -11.13 -29.11 2.45
C SER A 23 -11.00 -30.54 2.99
N PRO A 24 -11.41 -30.85 4.23
CA PRO A 24 -11.86 -29.92 5.27
C PRO A 24 -10.67 -29.13 5.86
N CYS A 25 -10.69 -27.81 5.78
CA CYS A 25 -9.58 -26.95 6.24
C CYS A 25 -10.11 -25.55 6.51
N GLY A 26 -10.16 -25.06 7.76
CA GLY A 26 -10.77 -23.76 8.04
C GLY A 26 -11.10 -23.54 9.51
N HIS A 27 -11.96 -22.56 9.82
CA HIS A 27 -12.30 -22.19 11.20
C HIS A 27 -12.83 -23.36 12.03
N THR A 28 -13.69 -24.21 11.47
CA THR A 28 -14.27 -25.36 12.18
C THR A 28 -13.24 -26.47 12.44
N ASN A 29 -12.05 -26.36 11.83
CA ASN A 29 -10.92 -27.28 12.01
C ASN A 29 -9.76 -26.60 12.77
N GLY A 30 -10.02 -25.49 13.46
CA GLY A 30 -9.03 -24.81 14.32
C GLY A 30 -8.05 -23.90 13.59
N ILE A 31 -8.25 -23.64 12.29
CA ILE A 31 -7.44 -22.71 11.51
C ILE A 31 -8.16 -21.37 11.47
N THR A 32 -7.74 -20.42 12.30
CA THR A 32 -8.40 -19.11 12.44
C THR A 32 -7.64 -17.96 11.83
N ASP A 33 -6.33 -18.12 11.66
CA ASP A 33 -5.40 -17.09 11.20
C ASP A 33 -4.30 -17.73 10.35
N ILE A 34 -3.45 -16.86 9.80
CA ILE A 34 -2.27 -17.23 9.02
C ILE A 34 -1.30 -18.16 9.77
N GLU A 35 -1.12 -18.02 11.08
CA GLU A 35 -0.13 -18.82 11.83
C GLU A 35 -0.63 -20.24 11.99
N GLY A 36 -1.91 -20.41 12.34
CA GLY A 36 -2.59 -21.70 12.36
C GLY A 36 -2.55 -22.36 10.99
N LEU A 37 -2.77 -21.59 9.92
CA LEU A 37 -2.70 -22.09 8.55
C LEU A 37 -1.28 -22.53 8.18
N ARG A 38 -0.25 -21.74 8.50
CA ARG A 38 1.15 -22.10 8.26
C ARG A 38 1.52 -23.37 9.01
N ARG A 39 1.21 -23.48 10.30
CA ARG A 39 1.47 -24.70 11.09
C ARG A 39 0.77 -25.91 10.46
N PHE A 40 -0.49 -25.75 10.06
CA PHE A 40 -1.27 -26.80 9.41
C PHE A 40 -0.67 -27.25 8.07
N LEU A 41 -0.14 -26.32 7.28
CA LEU A 41 0.48 -26.57 5.98
C LEU A 41 1.99 -26.86 6.08
N ASN A 42 2.52 -27.06 7.28
CA ASN A 42 3.95 -27.28 7.54
C ASN A 42 4.85 -26.16 6.99
N ASP A 43 4.48 -24.92 7.29
CA ASP A 43 5.11 -23.65 6.91
C ASP A 43 5.53 -23.62 5.43
N PRO A 44 4.56 -23.65 4.51
CA PRO A 44 4.83 -23.93 3.12
C PRO A 44 5.57 -22.77 2.46
N TYR A 45 6.64 -23.11 1.75
CA TYR A 45 7.38 -22.14 0.95
C TYR A 45 6.47 -21.53 -0.13
N GLY A 46 6.65 -20.23 -0.40
CA GLY A 46 5.98 -19.60 -1.54
C GLY A 46 4.54 -19.15 -1.26
N LEU A 47 3.96 -19.30 -0.06
CA LEU A 47 2.59 -18.81 0.24
C LEU A 47 2.50 -17.27 0.10
N ILE A 48 1.55 -16.75 -0.68
CA ILE A 48 1.38 -15.30 -0.95
C ILE A 48 0.02 -14.74 -0.54
N ASP A 49 -1.02 -15.56 -0.52
CA ASP A 49 -2.38 -15.11 -0.22
C ASP A 49 -3.23 -16.29 0.25
N PHE A 50 -4.22 -16.02 1.08
CA PHE A 50 -5.15 -17.04 1.55
C PHE A 50 -6.54 -16.48 1.82
N LEU A 51 -7.52 -17.38 1.85
CA LEU A 51 -8.88 -17.11 2.30
C LEU A 51 -9.32 -18.29 3.14
N ILE A 52 -9.36 -18.10 4.45
CA ILE A 52 -9.86 -19.09 5.41
C ILE A 52 -11.37 -18.87 5.53
N GLU A 53 -12.14 -19.94 5.37
CA GLU A 53 -13.59 -19.99 5.58
C GLU A 53 -13.89 -21.09 6.60
N ASN A 54 -15.17 -21.36 6.87
CA ASN A 54 -15.53 -22.30 7.95
C ASN A 54 -14.92 -23.69 7.77
N ASN A 55 -15.14 -24.35 6.62
CA ASN A 55 -14.68 -25.73 6.38
C ASN A 55 -13.74 -25.87 5.18
N PHE A 56 -13.36 -24.78 4.54
CA PHE A 56 -12.42 -24.82 3.43
C PHE A 56 -11.53 -23.57 3.43
N THR A 57 -10.37 -23.71 2.81
CA THR A 57 -9.39 -22.63 2.70
C THR A 57 -8.90 -22.57 1.26
N PHE A 58 -8.79 -21.36 0.72
CA PHE A 58 -8.02 -21.13 -0.50
C PHE A 58 -6.63 -20.65 -0.12
N VAL A 59 -5.61 -21.17 -0.79
CA VAL A 59 -4.23 -20.68 -0.68
C VAL A 59 -3.67 -20.40 -2.06
N SER A 60 -2.84 -19.37 -2.15
CA SER A 60 -2.14 -18.98 -3.36
C SER A 60 -0.65 -18.94 -3.07
N PHE A 61 0.14 -19.44 -4.00
CA PHE A 61 1.59 -19.48 -3.93
C PHE A 61 2.21 -18.59 -5.01
N GLU A 62 3.51 -18.33 -4.91
CA GLU A 62 4.28 -17.62 -5.95
C GLU A 62 4.22 -18.39 -7.25
N THR A 63 4.55 -19.68 -7.19
CA THR A 63 4.68 -20.55 -8.36
C THR A 63 3.72 -21.72 -8.33
N ALA A 64 3.51 -22.35 -9.50
CA ALA A 64 2.74 -23.59 -9.55
C ALA A 64 3.49 -24.72 -8.84
N GLU A 65 4.81 -24.72 -8.90
CA GLU A 65 5.70 -25.68 -8.25
C GLU A 65 5.54 -25.66 -6.73
N ASP A 66 5.47 -24.48 -6.12
CA ASP A 66 5.24 -24.32 -4.67
C ASP A 66 3.89 -24.93 -4.26
N SER A 67 2.85 -24.69 -5.05
CA SER A 67 1.53 -25.24 -4.78
C SER A 67 1.49 -26.76 -4.93
N VAL A 68 2.26 -27.33 -5.87
CA VAL A 68 2.40 -28.79 -6.01
C VAL A 68 3.10 -29.35 -4.77
N ARG A 69 4.22 -28.74 -4.32
CA ARG A 69 4.93 -29.17 -3.11
C ARG A 69 4.04 -29.11 -1.87
N CYS A 70 3.26 -28.04 -1.71
CA CYS A 70 2.31 -27.93 -0.61
C CYS A 70 1.25 -29.04 -0.70
N ARG A 71 0.62 -29.23 -1.86
CA ARG A 71 -0.39 -30.28 -2.06
C ARG A 71 0.13 -31.67 -1.71
N ASP A 72 1.36 -31.98 -2.12
CA ASP A 72 1.96 -33.30 -1.96
C ASP A 72 2.46 -33.56 -0.51
N SER A 73 2.56 -32.51 0.31
CA SER A 73 2.93 -32.60 1.74
C SER A 73 1.75 -32.54 2.70
N LEU A 74 0.51 -32.40 2.19
CA LEU A 74 -0.68 -32.30 3.03
C LEU A 74 -0.96 -33.59 3.81
N PRO A 75 -1.49 -33.48 5.04
CA PRO A 75 -1.98 -34.63 5.79
C PRO A 75 -3.05 -35.43 5.03
N SER A 76 -3.09 -36.74 5.27
CA SER A 76 -4.15 -37.60 4.74
C SER A 76 -5.53 -37.13 5.18
N GLY A 77 -6.50 -37.14 4.27
CA GLY A 77 -7.87 -36.69 4.53
C GLY A 77 -8.17 -35.25 4.09
N ILE A 78 -7.14 -34.48 3.70
CA ILE A 78 -7.33 -33.16 3.10
C ILE A 78 -7.46 -33.29 1.58
N ARG A 79 -8.62 -32.92 1.06
CA ARG A 79 -8.81 -32.75 -0.38
C ARG A 79 -8.18 -31.43 -0.82
N ALA A 80 -7.25 -31.51 -1.75
CA ALA A 80 -6.61 -30.36 -2.36
C ALA A 80 -6.85 -30.34 -3.87
N GLU A 81 -7.50 -29.29 -4.37
CA GLU A 81 -7.81 -29.11 -5.79
C GLU A 81 -7.16 -27.85 -6.33
N PHE A 82 -6.53 -27.93 -7.49
CA PHE A 82 -6.06 -26.74 -8.20
C PHE A 82 -7.23 -25.88 -8.66
N VAL A 83 -7.10 -24.58 -8.46
CA VAL A 83 -8.11 -23.59 -8.85
C VAL A 83 -7.44 -22.39 -9.52
N THR A 84 -8.20 -21.63 -10.30
CA THR A 84 -7.70 -20.37 -10.88
C THR A 84 -8.38 -19.20 -10.21
N LYS A 85 -7.60 -18.19 -9.84
CA LYS A 85 -8.13 -16.93 -9.30
C LYS A 85 -8.49 -16.00 -10.46
N ARG A 86 -9.70 -15.43 -10.46
CA ARG A 86 -10.13 -14.48 -11.51
C ARG A 86 -9.25 -13.23 -11.45
N GLY A 87 -8.79 -12.78 -12.61
CA GLY A 87 -7.86 -11.66 -12.73
C GLY A 87 -6.38 -12.03 -12.56
N ASP A 88 -6.07 -13.27 -12.16
CA ASP A 88 -4.70 -13.77 -12.19
C ASP A 88 -4.31 -14.18 -13.61
N ARG A 89 -3.42 -13.41 -14.24
CA ARG A 89 -2.97 -13.64 -15.63
C ARG A 89 -1.78 -14.58 -15.74
N GLY A 90 -1.49 -15.37 -14.72
CA GLY A 90 -0.34 -16.27 -14.71
C GLY A 90 0.94 -15.46 -14.70
N SER A 91 1.60 -15.39 -13.55
CA SER A 91 2.93 -14.76 -13.51
C SER A 91 3.87 -15.61 -14.36
N SER A 92 4.24 -15.11 -15.54
CA SER A 92 5.50 -15.47 -16.17
C SER A 92 6.58 -15.13 -15.15
N THR A 93 7.08 -16.16 -14.45
CA THR A 93 8.32 -16.13 -13.65
C THR A 93 8.71 -14.72 -13.19
N SER A 94 7.89 -14.11 -12.34
CA SER A 94 8.36 -13.00 -11.53
C SER A 94 9.24 -13.66 -10.49
N SER A 95 10.55 -13.53 -10.67
CA SER A 95 11.56 -13.82 -9.66
C SER A 95 11.00 -13.50 -8.27
N SER A 96 11.03 -14.51 -7.40
CA SER A 96 10.99 -14.42 -5.93
C SER A 96 10.92 -12.98 -5.41
N VAL A 97 9.78 -12.60 -4.85
CA VAL A 97 9.65 -11.29 -4.20
C VAL A 97 10.42 -11.35 -2.89
N SER A 98 11.68 -10.92 -2.94
CA SER A 98 12.46 -10.56 -1.75
C SER A 98 12.00 -9.19 -1.26
N THR A 99 11.06 -9.25 -0.32
CA THR A 99 11.02 -8.49 0.93
C THR A 99 12.19 -7.55 1.25
N THR A 100 11.84 -6.35 1.75
CA THR A 100 12.69 -5.41 2.52
C THR A 100 14.09 -5.32 1.95
N THR A 101 14.24 -4.68 0.79
CA THR A 101 15.56 -4.45 0.22
C THR A 101 16.37 -3.57 1.17
N ASP A 102 17.61 -3.98 1.47
CA ASP A 102 18.60 -3.10 2.14
C ASP A 102 18.90 -1.86 1.29
N GLU A 103 18.59 -1.93 0.00
CA GLU A 103 18.64 -0.82 -0.94
C GLU A 103 17.31 -0.05 -0.89
N LEU A 104 17.37 1.20 -0.44
CA LEU A 104 16.27 2.15 -0.51
C LEU A 104 16.40 2.99 -1.80
N PRO A 105 15.29 3.50 -2.37
CA PRO A 105 15.36 4.55 -3.39
C PRO A 105 16.25 5.70 -2.90
N PRO A 106 17.16 6.24 -3.73
CA PRO A 106 18.03 7.33 -3.29
C PRO A 106 17.22 8.52 -2.74
N GLY A 107 17.63 9.03 -1.57
CA GLY A 107 16.90 10.09 -0.87
C GLY A 107 15.72 9.62 -0.02
N LEU A 108 15.40 8.33 0.03
CA LEU A 108 14.45 7.80 1.00
C LEU A 108 15.14 7.45 2.31
N THR A 109 14.57 7.89 3.44
CA THR A 109 14.97 7.43 4.77
C THR A 109 13.77 6.92 5.55
N VAL A 110 13.93 5.82 6.29
CA VAL A 110 12.92 5.29 7.21
C VAL A 110 13.45 5.34 8.64
N ILE A 111 12.67 5.94 9.54
CA ILE A 111 12.96 5.99 10.97
C ILE A 111 11.95 5.10 11.69
N PRO A 112 12.35 3.91 12.17
CA PRO A 112 11.48 3.05 12.97
C PRO A 112 11.21 3.69 14.34
N ASP A 113 10.09 3.31 14.97
CA ASP A 113 9.70 3.76 16.32
C ASP A 113 9.83 5.29 16.54
N PHE A 114 9.49 6.07 15.51
CA PHE A 114 9.56 7.53 15.52
C PHE A 114 8.61 8.17 16.55
N ILE A 115 7.48 7.49 16.80
CA ILE A 115 6.59 7.78 17.91
C ILE A 115 6.54 6.59 18.86
N THR A 116 6.25 6.88 20.13
CA THR A 116 5.99 5.87 21.16
C THR A 116 4.60 5.25 21.01
N GLU A 117 4.35 4.12 21.68
CA GLU A 117 3.02 3.49 21.66
C GLU A 117 1.94 4.38 22.28
N ASP A 118 2.27 5.18 23.29
CA ASP A 118 1.30 6.06 23.94
C ASP A 118 1.01 7.31 23.11
N GLU A 119 1.99 7.81 22.35
CA GLU A 119 1.75 8.83 21.33
C GLU A 119 0.85 8.30 20.22
N GLU A 120 1.12 7.07 19.74
CA GLU A 120 0.27 6.40 18.74
C GLU A 120 -1.17 6.28 19.23
N LYS A 121 -1.40 5.83 20.47
CA LYS A 121 -2.75 5.74 21.05
C LYS A 121 -3.46 7.10 21.09
N ARG A 122 -2.77 8.16 21.52
CA ARG A 122 -3.35 9.51 21.57
C ARG A 122 -3.68 10.05 20.17
N LEU A 123 -2.78 9.83 19.21
CA LEU A 123 -3.00 10.20 17.80
C LEU A 123 -4.21 9.46 17.22
N LEU A 124 -4.36 8.17 17.50
CA LEU A 124 -5.49 7.38 17.00
C LEU A 124 -6.84 7.90 17.51
N VAL A 125 -6.93 8.30 18.78
CA VAL A 125 -8.17 8.90 19.31
C VAL A 125 -8.56 10.14 18.50
N VAL A 126 -7.62 11.07 18.32
CA VAL A 126 -7.90 12.35 17.63
C VAL A 126 -8.22 12.12 16.15
N VAL A 127 -7.52 11.21 15.48
CA VAL A 127 -7.78 10.88 14.08
C VAL A 127 -9.14 10.20 13.91
N ASP A 128 -9.52 9.31 14.81
CA ASP A 128 -10.79 8.56 14.71
C ASP A 128 -12.02 9.46 14.95
N GLU A 129 -11.86 10.53 15.74
CA GLU A 129 -12.88 11.55 15.95
C GLU A 129 -13.02 12.54 14.77
N GLY A 130 -12.07 12.54 13.82
CA GLY A 130 -12.08 13.39 12.64
C GLY A 130 -13.17 13.03 11.63
N VAL A 131 -13.51 14.00 10.76
CA VAL A 131 -14.49 13.80 9.67
C VAL A 131 -13.81 13.10 8.50
N TRP A 132 -14.32 11.93 8.13
CA TRP A 132 -13.80 11.13 7.03
C TRP A 132 -14.54 11.42 5.72
N ASP A 133 -13.78 11.62 4.65
CA ASP A 133 -14.26 11.54 3.29
C ASP A 133 -14.22 10.08 2.83
N GLU A 134 -15.38 9.55 2.42
CA GLU A 134 -15.58 8.18 1.97
C GLU A 134 -15.91 8.08 0.46
N THR A 135 -15.70 9.16 -0.30
CA THR A 135 -16.03 9.25 -1.74
C THR A 135 -15.12 8.36 -2.61
N ILE A 136 -13.93 8.03 -2.13
CA ILE A 136 -13.01 7.09 -2.77
C ILE A 136 -12.97 5.78 -1.97
N ARG A 137 -12.44 4.71 -2.59
CA ARG A 137 -12.46 3.35 -2.00
C ARG A 137 -11.86 3.27 -0.58
N ARG A 138 -10.89 4.13 -0.28
CA ARG A 138 -10.26 4.27 1.04
C ARG A 138 -10.76 5.56 1.68
N ARG A 139 -10.87 5.62 3.00
CA ARG A 139 -11.30 6.85 3.66
C ARG A 139 -10.12 7.80 3.84
N VAL A 140 -10.36 9.09 3.66
CA VAL A 140 -9.33 10.13 3.77
C VAL A 140 -9.78 11.30 4.63
N GLN A 141 -8.82 11.99 5.24
CA GLN A 141 -9.02 13.31 5.85
C GLN A 141 -8.00 14.27 5.26
N HIS A 142 -8.40 15.52 5.04
CA HIS A 142 -7.56 16.57 4.50
C HIS A 142 -7.52 17.74 5.46
N PHE A 143 -6.31 18.26 5.68
CA PHE A 143 -6.07 19.48 6.46
C PHE A 143 -5.04 20.34 5.71
N GLY A 144 -5.06 21.65 5.94
CA GLY A 144 -4.32 22.56 5.07
C GLY A 144 -5.07 22.79 3.76
N HIS A 145 -4.31 22.73 2.68
CA HIS A 145 -4.86 22.79 1.33
C HIS A 145 -5.52 21.45 0.98
N ALA A 146 -6.84 21.46 0.80
CA ALA A 146 -7.57 20.26 0.37
C ALA A 146 -7.10 19.84 -1.04
N PHE A 147 -6.76 18.56 -1.20
CA PHE A 147 -6.32 18.03 -2.48
C PHE A 147 -7.54 17.61 -3.31
N ASN A 148 -7.77 18.28 -4.44
CA ASN A 148 -8.87 17.92 -5.33
C ASN A 148 -8.43 16.73 -6.21
N TYR A 149 -9.01 15.56 -5.94
CA TYR A 149 -8.72 14.33 -6.68
C TYR A 149 -9.19 14.33 -8.14
N ALA A 150 -10.10 15.23 -8.54
CA ALA A 150 -10.53 15.40 -9.92
C ALA A 150 -9.54 16.24 -10.75
N SER A 151 -8.88 17.22 -10.12
CA SER A 151 -7.92 18.13 -10.79
C SER A 151 -6.45 17.82 -10.50
N LEU A 152 -6.15 16.91 -9.56
CA LEU A 152 -4.80 16.61 -9.03
C LEU A 152 -4.03 17.84 -8.55
N ARG A 153 -4.77 18.88 -8.22
CA ARG A 153 -4.25 20.12 -7.69
C ARG A 153 -4.72 20.23 -6.25
N ALA A 154 -3.82 20.66 -5.39
CA ALA A 154 -4.28 21.40 -4.23
C ALA A 154 -4.82 22.71 -4.80
N GLU A 155 -6.14 22.87 -4.74
CA GLU A 155 -6.75 24.15 -5.07
C GLU A 155 -6.43 25.10 -3.91
N ASP A 156 -6.15 26.36 -4.24
CA ASP A 156 -6.34 27.46 -3.30
C ASP A 156 -7.83 27.46 -2.98
N ALA A 157 -8.19 26.63 -2.03
CA ALA A 157 -9.57 26.34 -1.78
C ALA A 157 -10.16 27.61 -1.18
N ASP A 158 -11.00 28.27 -1.96
CA ASP A 158 -12.05 29.21 -1.54
C ASP A 158 -13.10 28.47 -0.67
N LEU A 159 -12.62 27.56 0.19
CA LEU A 159 -13.33 26.98 1.31
C LEU A 159 -13.29 28.04 2.39
N GLN A 160 -14.45 28.59 2.68
CA GLN A 160 -14.69 29.46 3.82
C GLN A 160 -14.18 28.78 5.10
N GLY A 161 -12.95 29.11 5.50
CA GLY A 161 -12.28 28.60 6.70
C GLY A 161 -10.85 28.16 6.40
N GLU A 162 -9.89 28.98 6.84
CA GLU A 162 -8.47 28.64 6.97
C GLU A 162 -8.32 27.25 7.61
N ALA A 163 -8.13 26.21 6.80
CA ALA A 163 -7.87 24.88 7.33
C ALA A 163 -6.40 24.85 7.78
N SER A 164 -6.09 25.45 8.93
CA SER A 164 -4.77 25.36 9.55
C SER A 164 -4.37 23.91 9.79
N MET A 165 -3.07 23.61 9.76
CA MET A 165 -2.56 22.32 10.21
C MET A 165 -3.04 22.02 11.64
N PRO A 166 -3.52 20.80 11.94
CA PRO A 166 -4.04 20.50 13.27
C PRO A 166 -2.96 20.62 14.34
N ALA A 167 -3.27 21.26 15.47
CA ALA A 167 -2.31 21.52 16.55
C ALA A 167 -1.63 20.26 17.12
N TYR A 168 -2.28 19.09 17.04
CA TYR A 168 -1.66 17.82 17.45
C TYR A 168 -0.46 17.41 16.58
N THR A 169 -0.27 18.06 15.43
CA THR A 169 0.86 17.79 14.52
C THR A 169 2.11 18.60 14.86
N ASP A 170 2.01 19.66 15.66
CA ASP A 170 3.13 20.57 15.94
C ASP A 170 4.35 19.87 16.53
N GLU A 171 4.13 18.96 17.48
CA GLU A 171 5.20 18.14 18.08
C GLU A 171 5.84 17.21 17.05
N LEU A 172 5.02 16.59 16.19
CA LEU A 172 5.49 15.69 15.14
C LEU A 172 6.39 16.46 14.16
N VAL A 173 5.95 17.62 13.69
CA VAL A 173 6.72 18.48 12.77
C VAL A 173 8.02 18.93 13.43
N ARG A 174 7.99 19.36 14.69
CA ARG A 174 9.21 19.75 15.42
C ARG A 174 10.20 18.59 15.52
N ARG A 175 9.71 17.38 15.81
CA ARG A 175 10.54 16.17 15.87
C ARG A 175 11.08 15.77 14.49
N ILE A 176 10.29 15.88 13.42
CA ILE A 176 10.72 15.62 12.04
C ILE A 176 11.92 16.52 11.70
N ARG A 177 11.79 17.82 11.95
CA ARG A 177 12.87 18.80 11.72
C ARG A 177 14.11 18.52 12.55
N ALA A 178 13.93 18.15 13.82
CA ALA A 178 15.03 17.84 14.74
C ALA A 178 15.84 16.60 14.31
N ASN A 179 15.23 15.64 13.61
CA ASN A 179 15.97 14.50 13.04
C ASN A 179 16.85 14.94 11.85
N SER A 180 16.52 16.06 11.18
CA SER A 180 17.34 16.69 10.12
C SER A 180 17.78 15.71 9.02
N VAL A 181 16.90 14.76 8.69
CA VAL A 181 17.10 13.77 7.64
C VAL A 181 16.70 14.36 6.30
N ASN A 182 17.52 14.16 5.26
CA ASN A 182 17.30 14.75 3.94
C ASN A 182 17.09 16.28 4.04
N GLU A 183 16.14 16.82 3.28
CA GLU A 183 15.74 18.23 3.32
C GLU A 183 14.78 18.56 4.49
N ALA A 184 14.58 17.63 5.44
CA ALA A 184 13.54 17.79 6.47
C ALA A 184 13.85 18.83 7.55
N ARG A 185 15.09 19.34 7.63
CA ARG A 185 15.50 20.34 8.64
C ARG A 185 14.65 21.62 8.59
N ASP A 186 14.36 22.07 7.38
CA ASP A 186 13.60 23.29 7.09
C ASP A 186 12.16 22.98 6.66
N PHE A 187 11.68 21.76 6.96
CA PHE A 187 10.36 21.30 6.56
C PHE A 187 9.26 21.98 7.35
N GLU A 188 8.41 22.71 6.64
CA GLU A 188 7.26 23.43 7.19
C GLU A 188 6.00 23.01 6.42
N PRO A 189 5.42 21.84 6.75
CA PRO A 189 4.27 21.34 6.03
C PRO A 189 3.03 22.18 6.33
N ASP A 190 2.34 22.56 5.27
CA ASP A 190 1.07 23.28 5.27
C ASP A 190 -0.08 22.42 4.69
N GLN A 191 0.19 21.15 4.38
CA GLN A 191 -0.80 20.19 3.91
C GLN A 191 -0.62 18.83 4.62
N LEU A 192 -1.71 18.28 5.17
CA LEU A 192 -1.77 16.91 5.70
C LEU A 192 -2.88 16.09 5.03
N THR A 193 -2.56 14.88 4.57
CA THR A 193 -3.54 13.88 4.14
C THR A 193 -3.44 12.67 5.05
N ILE A 194 -4.55 12.34 5.71
CA ILE A 194 -4.68 11.10 6.48
C ILE A 194 -5.37 10.07 5.60
N ASN A 195 -4.76 8.90 5.42
CA ASN A 195 -5.36 7.80 4.65
C ASN A 195 -5.58 6.60 5.58
N GLU A 196 -6.78 6.02 5.56
CA GLU A 196 -7.07 4.75 6.22
C GLU A 196 -7.08 3.60 5.21
N TYR A 197 -6.35 2.53 5.52
CA TYR A 197 -6.32 1.30 4.75
C TYR A 197 -6.78 0.14 5.62
N THR A 198 -7.76 -0.61 5.12
CA THR A 198 -8.18 -1.88 5.71
C THR A 198 -7.62 -3.07 4.90
N PRO A 199 -7.63 -4.31 5.44
CA PRO A 199 -7.08 -5.46 4.73
C PRO A 199 -7.73 -5.68 3.36
N GLY A 200 -6.93 -5.56 2.29
CA GLY A 200 -7.38 -5.64 0.90
C GLY A 200 -7.44 -4.29 0.17
N ASP A 201 -7.31 -3.17 0.88
CA ASP A 201 -7.16 -1.85 0.27
C ASP A 201 -5.73 -1.61 -0.23
N GLY A 202 -5.63 -0.63 -1.11
CA GLY A 202 -4.39 -0.23 -1.75
C GLY A 202 -4.52 1.13 -2.43
N ILE A 203 -3.44 1.56 -3.05
CA ILE A 203 -3.38 2.76 -3.89
C ILE A 203 -2.53 2.45 -5.12
N ALA A 204 -2.99 2.87 -6.29
CA ALA A 204 -2.25 2.67 -7.53
C ALA A 204 -0.87 3.35 -7.47
N PHE A 205 0.05 2.90 -8.31
CA PHE A 205 1.33 3.58 -8.46
C PHE A 205 1.10 5.01 -8.95
N HIS A 206 1.70 5.96 -8.25
CA HIS A 206 1.65 7.37 -8.57
C HIS A 206 2.90 8.07 -8.06
N VAL A 207 3.12 9.28 -8.54
CA VAL A 207 4.05 10.24 -7.97
C VAL A 207 3.24 11.42 -7.47
N ASP A 208 3.63 12.01 -6.35
CA ASP A 208 2.97 13.21 -5.84
C ASP A 208 3.29 14.39 -6.76
N THR A 209 2.25 15.17 -7.10
CA THR A 209 2.29 16.22 -8.12
C THR A 209 3.50 17.14 -7.93
N HIS A 210 4.32 17.29 -8.98
CA HIS A 210 5.59 18.02 -8.92
C HIS A 210 5.37 19.53 -8.79
N SER A 211 4.33 20.05 -9.43
CA SER A 211 3.94 21.46 -9.32
C SER A 211 3.28 21.82 -8.00
N ALA A 212 2.67 20.86 -7.30
CA ALA A 212 1.86 21.14 -6.12
C ALA A 212 2.66 21.14 -4.81
N PHE A 213 3.69 20.30 -4.71
CA PHE A 213 4.39 20.07 -3.45
C PHE A 213 5.90 20.17 -3.58
N GLU A 214 6.55 20.74 -2.57
CA GLU A 214 8.01 20.72 -2.42
C GLU A 214 8.52 19.32 -2.01
N GLY A 215 9.84 19.18 -1.93
CA GLY A 215 10.48 18.09 -1.18
C GLY A 215 10.91 18.60 0.20
N PRO A 216 10.89 17.75 1.25
CA PRO A 216 10.54 16.33 1.22
C PRO A 216 9.03 16.08 1.37
N ILE A 217 8.61 14.84 1.13
CA ILE A 217 7.29 14.32 1.51
C ILE A 217 7.47 13.33 2.66
N VAL A 218 6.67 13.48 3.71
CA VAL A 218 6.86 12.74 4.96
C VAL A 218 5.62 11.91 5.29
N ILE A 219 5.80 10.61 5.55
CA ILE A 219 4.72 9.67 5.82
C ILE A 219 4.94 9.02 7.19
N LEU A 220 4.08 9.35 8.15
CA LEU A 220 4.01 8.63 9.44
C LEU A 220 3.00 7.49 9.33
N SER A 221 3.42 6.26 9.61
CA SER A 221 2.54 5.08 9.63
C SER A 221 2.14 4.75 11.06
N ILE A 222 0.84 4.56 11.33
CA ILE A 222 0.30 4.18 12.65
C ILE A 222 -0.75 3.07 12.53
N ALA A 223 -1.11 2.45 13.67
CA ALA A 223 -2.03 1.32 13.84
C ALA A 223 -1.60 -0.01 13.20
N GLY A 224 -0.98 0.02 12.03
CA GLY A 224 -0.55 -1.16 11.29
C GLY A 224 0.59 -0.87 10.34
N GLY A 225 1.41 -1.88 10.07
CA GLY A 225 2.45 -1.81 9.06
C GLY A 225 1.92 -2.14 7.66
N ILE A 226 2.67 -1.76 6.63
CA ILE A 226 2.36 -2.13 5.24
C ILE A 226 3.60 -2.18 4.38
N VAL A 227 3.55 -2.96 3.30
CA VAL A 227 4.54 -2.83 2.23
C VAL A 227 4.12 -1.71 1.27
N LEU A 228 4.95 -0.67 1.18
CA LEU A 228 4.91 0.36 0.15
C LEU A 228 5.85 -0.07 -0.99
N GLU A 229 5.35 -0.16 -2.20
CA GLU A 229 6.12 -0.57 -3.37
C GLU A 229 6.58 0.66 -4.15
N PHE A 230 7.86 0.72 -4.51
CA PHE A 230 8.44 1.76 -5.36
C PHE A 230 8.77 1.17 -6.74
N ARG A 231 8.62 1.95 -7.80
CA ARG A 231 9.14 1.61 -9.15
C ARG A 231 9.87 2.81 -9.71
N LYS A 232 11.05 2.54 -10.27
CA LYS A 232 11.81 3.57 -10.97
C LYS A 232 11.10 3.91 -12.27
N SER A 233 11.10 5.20 -12.63
CA SER A 233 10.61 5.64 -13.94
C SER A 233 11.78 6.22 -14.73
N GLU A 234 12.22 5.51 -15.76
CA GLU A 234 13.24 5.99 -16.68
C GLU A 234 12.63 6.31 -18.03
N GLY A 235 12.78 7.56 -18.49
CA GLY A 235 12.23 8.01 -19.78
C GLY A 235 10.70 7.92 -19.88
N GLY A 236 10.00 8.04 -18.77
CA GLY A 236 8.53 7.97 -18.71
C GLY A 236 7.96 6.54 -18.80
N LYS A 237 8.82 5.52 -18.70
CA LYS A 237 8.39 4.12 -18.59
C LYS A 237 8.69 3.62 -17.19
N GLU A 238 7.64 3.19 -16.50
CA GLU A 238 7.78 2.48 -15.23
C GLU A 238 8.49 1.14 -15.45
N GLU A 239 9.52 0.88 -14.65
CA GLU A 239 10.09 -0.45 -14.56
C GLU A 239 9.05 -1.45 -14.06
N ARG A 240 9.09 -2.67 -14.59
CA ARG A 240 8.22 -3.75 -14.11
C ARG A 240 8.62 -4.25 -12.73
N ALA A 241 9.91 -4.14 -12.40
CA ALA A 241 10.44 -4.51 -11.11
C ALA A 241 10.02 -3.45 -10.08
N SER A 242 9.32 -3.90 -9.03
CA SER A 242 9.02 -3.08 -7.86
C SER A 242 10.03 -3.36 -6.76
N LEU A 243 10.41 -2.31 -6.04
CA LEU A 243 11.19 -2.34 -4.82
C LEU A 243 10.21 -2.30 -3.62
N PRO A 244 9.95 -3.41 -2.94
CA PRO A 244 9.01 -3.46 -1.81
C PRO A 244 9.67 -3.01 -0.51
N LEU A 245 9.13 -1.98 0.13
CA LEU A 245 9.59 -1.45 1.41
C LEU A 245 8.56 -1.71 2.51
N TRP A 246 8.99 -2.40 3.57
CA TRP A 246 8.16 -2.53 4.78
C TRP A 246 8.19 -1.24 5.59
N LEU A 247 7.02 -0.65 5.80
CA LEU A 247 6.80 0.45 6.74
C LEU A 247 6.08 -0.11 7.98
N PRO A 248 6.79 -0.37 9.09
CA PRO A 248 6.16 -0.84 10.31
C PRO A 248 5.25 0.23 10.93
N ARG A 249 4.39 -0.17 11.88
CA ARG A 249 3.66 0.81 12.69
C ARG A 249 4.66 1.72 13.43
N ARG A 250 4.27 2.98 13.67
CA ARG A 250 5.06 4.04 14.30
C ARG A 250 6.33 4.46 13.56
N SER A 251 6.52 4.04 12.31
CA SER A 251 7.67 4.49 11.52
C SER A 251 7.37 5.77 10.73
N LEU A 252 8.40 6.59 10.57
CA LEU A 252 8.42 7.73 9.66
C LEU A 252 9.17 7.36 8.38
N ALA A 253 8.59 7.61 7.22
CA ALA A 253 9.30 7.60 5.94
C ALA A 253 9.46 9.04 5.44
N VAL A 254 10.67 9.43 5.05
CA VAL A 254 11.00 10.76 4.52
C VAL A 254 11.52 10.58 3.10
N MET A 255 10.70 10.98 2.13
CA MET A 255 11.02 10.96 0.71
C MET A 255 11.62 12.30 0.30
N GLY A 256 12.94 12.34 0.14
CA GLY A 256 13.70 13.48 -0.40
C GLY A 256 14.27 13.18 -1.79
N GLY A 257 14.73 14.22 -2.48
CA GLY A 257 15.36 14.11 -3.81
C GLY A 257 14.71 13.08 -4.75
N GLU A 258 15.50 12.13 -5.25
CA GLU A 258 15.08 11.13 -6.22
C GLU A 258 13.86 10.31 -5.76
N SER A 259 13.81 9.86 -4.50
CA SER A 259 12.68 9.08 -4.00
C SER A 259 11.33 9.79 -4.06
N ARG A 260 11.32 11.13 -4.05
CA ARG A 260 10.11 11.97 -4.15
C ARG A 260 9.76 12.33 -5.59
N PHE A 261 10.73 12.47 -6.47
CA PHE A 261 10.51 13.00 -7.84
C PHE A 261 10.73 11.97 -8.96
N GLY A 262 11.61 10.99 -8.77
CA GLY A 262 12.04 10.02 -9.77
C GLY A 262 11.41 8.63 -9.65
N TRP A 263 10.67 8.39 -8.57
CA TRP A 263 10.04 7.10 -8.29
C TRP A 263 8.53 7.25 -8.15
N VAL A 264 7.80 6.27 -8.68
CA VAL A 264 6.36 6.12 -8.38
C VAL A 264 6.22 5.14 -7.22
N HIS A 265 5.23 5.38 -6.36
CA HIS A 265 4.96 4.56 -5.19
C HIS A 265 3.50 4.12 -5.13
N GLY A 266 3.25 2.94 -4.56
CA GLY A 266 1.92 2.36 -4.50
C GLY A 266 1.79 1.30 -3.41
N ILE A 267 0.55 0.98 -3.05
CA ILE A 267 0.23 -0.10 -2.11
C ILE A 267 -0.65 -1.10 -2.85
N ALA A 268 -0.15 -2.32 -3.03
CA ALA A 268 -0.92 -3.39 -3.66
C ALA A 268 -2.19 -3.70 -2.84
N GLY A 269 -3.34 -3.88 -3.49
CA GLY A 269 -4.59 -4.29 -2.85
C GLY A 269 -4.59 -5.77 -2.45
N ARG A 270 -3.98 -6.09 -1.30
CA ARG A 270 -3.85 -7.45 -0.75
C ARG A 270 -4.09 -7.46 0.77
N LYS A 271 -4.30 -8.65 1.33
CA LYS A 271 -4.57 -8.85 2.77
C LYS A 271 -3.33 -9.23 3.58
N THR A 272 -2.24 -9.58 2.91
CA THR A 272 -1.01 -10.06 3.51
C THR A 272 0.18 -9.44 2.81
N ASP A 273 1.25 -9.20 3.55
CA ASP A 273 2.53 -8.72 3.04
C ASP A 273 3.62 -9.74 3.36
N ARG A 274 4.65 -9.82 2.51
CA ARG A 274 5.89 -10.53 2.86
C ARG A 274 6.87 -9.52 3.43
N VAL A 275 7.47 -9.84 4.56
CA VAL A 275 8.35 -8.95 5.33
C VAL A 275 9.56 -9.73 5.82
N GLY A 276 10.74 -9.09 5.79
CA GLY A 276 11.98 -9.68 6.28
C GLY A 276 12.63 -10.65 5.30
N PRO A 277 13.93 -10.95 5.46
CA PRO A 277 14.72 -11.72 4.48
C PRO A 277 14.23 -13.16 4.24
N ASP A 278 13.45 -13.70 5.17
CA ASP A 278 12.83 -15.02 5.12
C ASP A 278 11.46 -15.02 4.41
N GLY A 279 10.96 -13.86 3.97
CA GLY A 279 9.67 -13.76 3.30
C GLY A 279 8.49 -14.01 4.23
N LYS A 280 8.63 -13.72 5.54
CA LYS A 280 7.56 -13.95 6.52
C LYS A 280 6.28 -13.24 6.08
N LEU A 281 5.21 -14.02 5.97
CA LEU A 281 3.90 -13.50 5.59
C LEU A 281 3.25 -12.90 6.84
N VAL A 282 2.91 -11.62 6.75
CA VAL A 282 2.33 -10.79 7.81
C VAL A 282 0.93 -10.39 7.35
N GLU A 283 -0.08 -10.62 8.19
CA GLU A 283 -1.43 -10.12 7.93
C GLU A 283 -1.46 -8.60 8.00
N ARG A 284 -2.16 -7.98 7.05
CA ARG A 284 -2.47 -6.56 7.16
C ARG A 284 -3.56 -6.39 8.20
N HIS A 285 -3.41 -5.34 8.98
CA HIS A 285 -4.45 -4.82 9.87
C HIS A 285 -4.88 -3.44 9.38
N ARG A 286 -5.76 -2.79 10.14
CA ARG A 286 -6.04 -1.36 9.96
C ARG A 286 -4.72 -0.59 10.01
N ARG A 287 -4.41 0.15 8.95
CA ARG A 287 -3.28 1.08 8.89
C ARG A 287 -3.81 2.48 8.63
N ILE A 288 -3.26 3.45 9.34
CA ILE A 288 -3.45 4.85 9.04
C ILE A 288 -2.10 5.44 8.65
N SER A 289 -2.06 6.27 7.61
CA SER A 289 -0.89 7.08 7.31
C SER A 289 -1.21 8.56 7.31
N LEU A 290 -0.38 9.33 8.01
CA LEU A 290 -0.38 10.78 8.00
C LEU A 290 0.72 11.23 7.02
N THR A 291 0.33 11.76 5.88
CA THR A 291 1.23 12.26 4.84
C THR A 291 1.30 13.78 4.89
N PHE A 292 2.45 14.30 5.30
CA PHE A 292 2.76 15.72 5.40
C PHE A 292 3.45 16.20 4.13
N ARG A 293 3.03 17.36 3.63
CA ARG A 293 3.60 18.03 2.47
C ARG A 293 3.65 19.52 2.70
N GLN A 294 4.54 20.17 1.95
CA GLN A 294 4.62 21.61 1.85
C GLN A 294 4.23 22.02 0.43
N MET A 295 3.32 22.99 0.31
CA MET A 295 2.87 23.52 -0.98
C MET A 295 4.02 24.21 -1.71
N LYS A 296 4.05 24.00 -3.03
CA LYS A 296 5.02 24.62 -3.93
C LYS A 296 4.40 25.85 -4.61
N ASN A 297 5.04 27.00 -4.42
CA ASN A 297 4.59 28.29 -4.95
C ASN A 297 5.37 28.73 -6.21
N SER A 298 6.12 27.82 -6.83
CA SER A 298 6.95 28.10 -8.00
C SER A 298 6.93 26.95 -9.00
N PRO A 299 7.17 27.18 -10.30
CA PRO A 299 7.28 26.10 -11.28
C PRO A 299 8.35 25.08 -10.87
N CYS A 300 8.07 23.78 -11.09
CA CYS A 300 9.03 22.73 -10.79
C CYS A 300 10.09 22.57 -11.90
N HIS A 301 11.36 22.63 -11.50
CA HIS A 301 12.54 22.47 -12.35
C HIS A 301 13.41 21.25 -11.95
N CYS A 302 12.78 20.20 -11.43
CA CYS A 302 13.48 19.00 -10.96
C CYS A 302 14.20 18.22 -12.10
N GLU A 303 15.10 17.31 -11.74
CA GLU A 303 15.89 16.50 -12.67
C GLU A 303 15.09 15.36 -13.36
N TRP A 304 13.81 15.19 -13.03
CA TRP A 304 12.93 14.11 -13.52
C TRP A 304 11.79 14.64 -14.41
N PRO A 305 12.08 15.20 -15.61
CA PRO A 305 11.07 15.84 -16.45
C PRO A 305 9.98 14.88 -16.94
N SER A 306 10.27 13.57 -17.04
CA SER A 306 9.28 12.59 -17.49
C SER A 306 8.12 12.39 -16.52
N LEU A 307 8.34 12.62 -15.23
CA LEU A 307 7.33 12.53 -14.16
C LEU A 307 6.84 13.91 -13.68
N CYS A 308 7.49 14.99 -14.13
CA CYS A 308 7.16 16.33 -13.70
C CYS A 308 6.03 16.92 -14.54
N ASP A 309 4.89 17.19 -13.92
CA ASP A 309 3.73 17.77 -14.59
C ASP A 309 3.94 19.21 -15.08
N THR A 310 4.86 19.95 -14.46
CA THR A 310 5.29 21.27 -14.95
C THR A 310 6.09 21.17 -16.25
N GLN A 311 7.00 20.20 -16.35
CA GLN A 311 7.90 20.05 -17.50
C GLN A 311 7.33 19.15 -18.61
N ASN A 312 6.42 18.25 -18.24
CA ASN A 312 5.71 17.33 -19.11
C ASN A 312 4.25 17.20 -18.63
N PRO A 313 3.32 18.01 -19.16
CA PRO A 313 1.90 17.96 -18.76
C PRO A 313 1.22 16.60 -18.97
N GLN A 314 1.78 15.73 -19.82
CA GLN A 314 1.26 14.37 -20.05
C GLN A 314 1.62 13.39 -18.91
N SER A 315 2.50 13.79 -17.99
CA SER A 315 2.88 12.97 -16.83
C SER A 315 1.84 12.96 -15.72
N LEU A 316 0.84 13.85 -15.77
CA LEU A 316 -0.33 13.81 -14.89
C LEU A 316 -1.15 12.55 -15.17
N VAL A 317 -0.86 11.48 -14.42
CA VAL A 317 -1.67 10.27 -14.43
C VAL A 317 -2.67 10.36 -13.29
N LEU A 318 -3.94 10.56 -13.65
CA LEU A 318 -5.06 10.44 -12.70
C LEU A 318 -5.03 9.04 -12.06
N PRO A 319 -5.05 8.91 -10.71
CA PRO A 319 -5.23 7.64 -10.05
C PRO A 319 -6.49 6.99 -10.60
N SER A 320 -6.33 5.91 -11.36
CA SER A 320 -7.43 5.22 -12.01
C SER A 320 -8.26 4.50 -10.95
N ARG A 321 -9.28 5.22 -10.44
CA ARG A 321 -10.54 4.81 -9.78
C ARG A 321 -11.03 5.92 -8.84
N VAL A 322 -11.28 7.11 -9.38
CA VAL A 322 -12.43 7.89 -8.92
C VAL A 322 -13.64 7.14 -9.47
N GLY A 323 -14.58 6.74 -8.63
CA GLY A 323 -15.70 5.90 -9.05
C GLY A 323 -16.44 6.54 -10.22
N ASP A 324 -16.70 5.79 -11.28
CA ASP A 324 -17.64 6.17 -12.32
C ASP A 324 -19.04 6.29 -11.68
N SER A 325 -19.35 7.45 -11.11
CA SER A 325 -20.73 7.86 -10.90
C SER A 325 -21.27 8.22 -12.27
N HIS A 326 -21.78 7.22 -12.99
CA HIS A 326 -22.58 7.44 -14.18
C HIS A 326 -23.73 8.39 -13.84
N SER A 327 -23.61 9.63 -14.31
CA SER A 327 -24.73 10.52 -14.56
C SER A 327 -25.43 10.01 -15.82
N GLU A 328 -26.37 9.08 -15.67
CA GLU A 328 -27.47 8.96 -16.63
C GLU A 328 -28.41 10.15 -16.40
N GLN A 329 -28.10 11.26 -17.06
CA GLN A 329 -29.10 12.29 -17.35
C GLN A 329 -29.72 11.97 -18.71
N SER A 330 -30.96 11.51 -18.64
CA SER A 330 -32.09 11.88 -19.49
C SER A 330 -31.78 12.66 -20.78
N GLY A 331 -32.05 12.02 -21.91
CA GLY A 331 -32.20 12.60 -23.24
C GLY A 331 -32.87 11.60 -24.17
#